data_AF-A0A3B0YS66-F1
#
_entry.id   AF-A0A3B0YS66-F1
#
_cell.length_a   1.000
_cell.length_b   1.000
_cell.length_c   1.000
_cell.angle_alpha   90.00
_cell.angle_beta   90.00
_cell.angle_gamma   90.00
#
_symmetry.space_group_name_H-M   'P 1'
#
loop_
_entity.id
_entity.type
_entity.pdbx_description
1 polymer ?
#
loop_
_entity_poly.entity_id
_entity_poly.type
_entity_poly.pdbx_seq_one_letter_code
_entity_poly.pdbx_strand_id
1 'polypeptide(L)' 'AVQLSEDIADRAAHLVVIDEGRWSLACSKIGDVIELEPGQVKWRTSAGKRRWLAGTVIKQMCALLDIDELAQQLADGMA' A
#
# COMPACT_ATOMS: atom_id res chain seq x y z
N ALA A 1 -19.60 -18.40 1.29
CA ALA A 1 -18.93 -17.32 2.04
C ALA A 1 -17.49 -17.78 2.29
N VAL A 2 -16.50 -16.97 1.94
CA VAL A 2 -15.10 -17.28 2.29
C VAL A 2 -14.96 -17.09 3.79
N GLN A 3 -14.65 -18.15 4.52
CA GLN A 3 -14.44 -18.09 5.97
C GLN A 3 -12.98 -17.71 6.21
N LEU A 4 -12.76 -16.49 6.68
CA LEU A 4 -11.42 -16.01 7.03
C LEU A 4 -10.96 -16.75 8.29
N SER A 5 -9.71 -17.21 8.32
CA SER A 5 -9.14 -17.71 9.57
C SER A 5 -9.07 -16.59 10.60
N GLU A 6 -9.15 -16.93 11.89
CA GLU A 6 -9.08 -15.95 12.98
C GLU A 6 -7.83 -15.05 12.88
N ASP A 7 -6.69 -15.62 12.45
CA ASP A 7 -5.44 -14.87 12.24
C ASP A 7 -5.54 -13.81 11.13
N ILE A 8 -6.30 -14.07 10.06
CA ILE A 8 -6.53 -13.06 9.01
C ILE A 8 -7.50 -12.00 9.51
N ALA A 9 -8.53 -12.38 10.28
CA ALA A 9 -9.48 -11.44 10.83
C ALA A 9 -8.79 -10.39 11.72
N ASP A 10 -7.87 -10.83 12.58
CA ASP A 10 -7.09 -9.93 13.43
C ASP A 10 -6.16 -9.00 12.63
N ARG A 11 -5.58 -9.50 11.53
CA ARG A 11 -4.69 -8.72 10.66
C ARG A 11 -5.41 -7.83 9.66
N ALA A 12 -6.72 -8.02 9.47
CA ALA A 12 -7.57 -7.31 8.52
C ALA A 12 -8.64 -6.45 9.22
N ALA A 13 -8.37 -5.99 10.44
CA ALA A 13 -9.30 -5.18 11.24
C ALA A 13 -9.77 -3.89 10.53
N HIS A 14 -8.99 -3.36 9.59
CA HIS A 14 -9.32 -2.18 8.80
C HIS A 14 -9.13 -2.41 7.31
N LEU A 15 -9.97 -1.76 6.50
CA LEU A 15 -9.88 -1.74 5.05
C LEU A 15 -9.67 -0.31 4.57
N VAL A 16 -8.57 -0.05 3.87
CA VAL A 16 -8.30 1.22 3.19
C VAL A 16 -8.73 1.08 1.75
N VAL A 17 -9.80 1.77 1.37
CA VAL A 17 -10.37 1.74 0.02
C VAL A 17 -9.57 2.66 -0.90
N ILE A 18 -9.19 2.16 -2.07
CA ILE A 18 -8.39 2.87 -3.09
C ILE A 18 -9.04 2.71 -4.47
N ASP A 19 -8.53 3.44 -5.47
CA ASP A 19 -8.97 3.35 -6.87
C ASP A 19 -10.50 3.46 -7.03
N GLU A 20 -11.07 4.53 -6.48
CA GLU A 20 -12.51 4.82 -6.55
C GLU A 20 -13.42 3.69 -6.04
N GLY A 21 -12.94 2.86 -5.12
CA GLY A 21 -13.72 1.75 -4.55
C GLY A 21 -13.46 0.39 -5.19
N ARG A 22 -12.58 0.31 -6.19
CA ARG A 22 -12.29 -0.95 -6.89
C ARG A 22 -11.46 -1.91 -6.05
N TRP A 23 -10.55 -1.39 -5.23
CA TRP A 23 -9.63 -2.18 -4.43
C TRP A 23 -9.63 -1.75 -2.97
N SER A 24 -9.24 -2.66 -2.07
CA SER A 24 -9.08 -2.37 -0.65
C SER A 24 -7.84 -3.04 -0.09
N LEU A 25 -7.08 -2.30 0.72
CA LEU A 25 -5.93 -2.81 1.46
C LEU A 25 -6.35 -3.15 2.88
N ALA A 26 -6.19 -4.41 3.27
CA ALA A 26 -6.44 -4.85 4.62
C ALA A 26 -5.23 -4.57 5.53
N CYS A 27 -5.47 -4.00 6.71
CA CYS A 27 -4.44 -3.78 7.71
C CYS A 27 -4.98 -3.96 9.14
N SER A 28 -4.06 -4.19 10.08
CA SER A 28 -4.39 -4.34 11.50
C SER A 28 -4.57 -3.00 12.21
N LYS A 29 -3.98 -1.92 11.70
CA LYS A 29 -4.04 -0.59 12.29
C LYS A 29 -3.83 0.50 11.25
N ILE A 30 -4.52 1.62 11.43
CA ILE A 30 -4.28 2.88 10.70
C ILE A 30 -3.40 3.78 11.57
N GLY A 31 -2.30 4.28 10.99
CA GLY A 31 -1.38 5.20 11.65
C GLY A 31 -1.80 6.67 11.54
N ASP A 32 -0.88 7.57 11.88
CA ASP A 32 -1.11 9.00 11.80
C ASP A 32 -1.07 9.51 10.35
N VAL A 33 -1.87 10.53 10.06
CA VAL A 33 -1.75 11.30 8.83
C VAL A 33 -0.56 12.25 8.97
N ILE A 34 0.38 12.17 8.04
CA ILE A 34 1.58 13.00 8.04
C ILE A 34 1.73 13.71 6.70
N GLU A 35 2.19 14.95 6.74
CA GLU A 35 2.65 15.67 5.56
C GLU A 35 4.11 15.31 5.30
N LEU A 36 4.46 15.08 4.04
CA LEU A 36 5.78 14.66 3.61
C LEU A 36 6.36 15.65 2.61
N GLU A 37 7.57 16.11 2.89
CA GLU A 37 8.40 16.86 1.96
C GLU A 37 9.19 15.91 1.04
N PRO A 38 9.46 16.26 -0.22
CA PRO A 38 10.19 15.39 -1.15
C PRO A 38 11.53 14.89 -0.62
N GLY A 39 12.25 15.70 0.16
CA GLY A 39 13.54 15.32 0.76
C GLY A 39 13.44 14.29 1.90
N GLN A 40 12.24 14.01 2.41
CA GLN A 40 11.99 13.01 3.45
C GLN A 40 11.76 11.61 2.88
N VAL A 41 11.76 11.49 1.55
CA VAL A 41 11.52 10.23 0.84
C VAL A 41 12.78 9.85 0.07
N LYS A 42 13.23 8.62 0.28
CA LYS A 42 14.18 7.98 -0.62
C LYS A 42 13.42 7.45 -1.83
N TRP A 43 13.35 8.29 -2.87
CA TRP A 43 12.71 7.95 -4.14
C TRP A 43 13.46 6.84 -4.87
N ARG A 44 12.72 6.00 -5.58
CA ARG A 44 13.33 4.98 -6.44
C ARG A 44 13.67 5.57 -7.79
N THR A 45 14.89 5.30 -8.25
CA THR A 45 15.39 5.76 -9.55
C THR A 45 15.07 4.79 -10.69
N SER A 46 14.77 3.52 -10.39
CA SER A 46 14.35 2.53 -11.37
C SER A 46 13.11 1.75 -10.91
N ALA A 47 12.11 1.75 -11.79
CA ALA A 47 10.91 0.92 -11.67
C ALA A 47 11.27 -0.54 -12.03
N GLY A 48 11.90 -1.24 -11.08
CA GLY A 48 12.02 -2.70 -11.13
C GLY A 48 10.65 -3.39 -10.97
N LYS A 49 10.65 -4.69 -10.63
CA LYS A 49 9.41 -5.50 -10.53
C LYS A 49 8.28 -4.88 -9.69
N ARG A 50 8.60 -4.17 -8.61
CA ARG A 50 7.61 -3.52 -7.73
C ARG A 50 7.31 -2.10 -8.18
N ARG A 51 6.68 -1.89 -9.33
CA ARG A 51 6.43 -0.52 -9.84
C ARG A 51 5.56 0.30 -8.87
N TRP A 52 4.65 -0.35 -8.14
CA TRP A 52 3.83 0.24 -7.06
C TRP A 52 4.58 0.83 -5.86
N LEU A 53 5.89 0.57 -5.72
CA LEU A 53 6.70 1.14 -4.64
C LEU A 53 7.39 2.40 -5.15
N ALA A 54 6.81 3.57 -4.87
CA ALA A 54 7.35 4.88 -5.25
C ALA A 54 8.66 5.21 -4.52
N GLY A 55 8.72 4.87 -3.23
CA GLY A 55 9.87 5.20 -2.39
C GLY A 55 9.79 4.64 -0.98
N THR A 56 10.71 5.07 -0.14
CA THR A 56 10.71 4.75 1.30
C THR A 56 10.81 6.03 2.10
N VAL A 57 9.87 6.24 3.03
CA VAL A 57 9.89 7.40 3.92
C VAL A 57 10.99 7.21 4.95
N ILE A 58 11.92 8.16 5.01
CA ILE A 58 13.19 7.99 5.74
C ILE A 58 12.94 7.99 7.25
N LYS A 59 12.06 8.83 7.79
CA LYS A 59 11.88 8.89 9.25
C LYS A 59 11.07 7.71 9.77
N GLN A 60 10.01 7.32 9.07
CA GLN A 60 9.06 6.29 9.50
C GLN A 60 9.44 4.89 9.02
N MET A 61 10.39 4.78 8.09
CA MET A 61 10.83 3.51 7.49
C MET A 61 9.68 2.74 6.83
N CYS A 62 8.66 3.45 6.35
CA CYS A 62 7.52 2.87 5.66
C CYS A 62 7.65 3.01 4.14
N ALA A 63 7.01 2.08 3.42
CA ALA A 63 6.89 2.15 1.98
C ALA A 63 5.93 3.28 1.59
N LEU A 64 6.36 4.11 0.64
CA LEU A 64 5.48 5.03 -0.07
C LEU A 64 4.96 4.32 -1.32
N LEU A 65 3.64 4.19 -1.42
CA LEU A 65 2.97 3.46 -2.49
C LEU A 65 2.52 4.42 -3.59
N ASP A 66 2.74 4.01 -4.84
CA ASP A 66 2.05 4.57 -6.01
C ASP A 66 0.75 3.80 -6.19
N ILE A 67 -0.38 4.44 -5.90
CA ILE A 67 -1.70 3.79 -5.85
C ILE A 67 -2.20 3.45 -7.25
N ASP A 68 -1.91 4.28 -8.25
CA ASP A 68 -2.36 4.07 -9.63
C ASP A 68 -1.64 2.85 -10.23
N GLU A 69 -0.32 2.78 -10.04
CA GLU A 69 0.47 1.63 -10.49
C GLU A 69 0.13 0.36 -9.69
N LEU A 70 -0.19 0.47 -8.40
CA LEU A 70 -0.67 -0.66 -7.61
C LEU A 70 -1.99 -1.19 -8.14
N ALA A 71 -2.96 -0.32 -8.40
CA ALA A 71 -4.28 -0.69 -8.93
C ALA A 71 -4.16 -1.36 -10.30
N GLN A 72 -3.29 -0.83 -11.17
CA GLN A 72 -3.00 -1.43 -12.47
C GLN A 72 -2.42 -2.84 -12.32
N GLN A 73 -1.43 -3.04 -11.42
CA GLN A 73 -0.87 -4.37 -11.20
C GLN A 73 -1.86 -5.37 -10.61
N LEU A 74 -2.77 -4.92 -9.74
CA LEU A 74 -3.83 -5.77 -9.22
C LEU A 74 -4.82 -6.18 -10.32
N ALA A 75 -5.17 -5.24 -11.21
CA ALA A 75 -6.03 -5.51 -12.37
C ALA A 75 -5.37 -6.50 -13.35
N ASP A 76 -4.06 -6.40 -13.54
CA ASP A 76 -3.29 -7.29 -14.41
C ASP A 76 -2.99 -8.67 -13.77
N GLY A 77 -3.41 -8.91 -12.52
CA GLY A 77 -3.26 -10.19 -11.82
C GLY A 77 -1.90 -10.41 -11.15
N MET A 78 -1.16 -9.34 -10.85
CA MET A 78 0.22 -9.33 -10.32
C MET A 78 1.20 -10.16 -11.17
N ALA A 79 1.74 -9.53 -12.22
CA ALA A 79 2.81 -10.08 -13.06
C ALA A 79 4.20 -10.09 -12.38
#